data_AF-A0A2T5NLR7-F1
#
_entry.id   AF-A0A2T5NLR7-F1
#
_cell.length_a   1.000
_cell.length_b   1.000
_cell.length_c   1.000
_cell.angle_alpha   90.00
_cell.angle_beta   90.00
_cell.angle_gamma   90.00
#
_symmetry.space_group_name_H-M   'P 1'
#
loop_
_entity.id
_entity.type
_entity.pdbx_description
1 polymer ?
#
loop_
_entity_poly.entity_id
_entity_poly.type
_entity_poly.pdbx_seq_one_letter_code
_entity_poly.pdbx_strand_id
1 'polypeptide(L)'
;MPLEQLVVELEALTPQVSAAVSAKDYERFNALQAQQEKLMSRLLASLTQETLSGLEEAQRDRLRELVRRREEIQADLVQWSEALRSELVLINQSSRVLKHYR
;
A
#
# COMPACT_ATOMS: atom_id res chain seq x y z
N MET A 1 9.56 20.48 1.36
CA MET A 1 9.67 19.72 0.09
C MET A 1 8.51 20.17 -0.78
N PRO A 2 8.72 20.52 -2.06
CA PRO A 2 7.65 20.91 -2.97
C PRO A 2 6.63 19.76 -3.16
N LEU A 3 5.36 20.10 -3.35
CA LEU A 3 4.28 19.13 -3.61
C LEU A 3 4.62 18.20 -4.78
N GLU A 4 5.14 18.76 -5.87
CA GLU A 4 5.51 18.01 -7.07
C GLU A 4 6.59 16.95 -6.80
N GLN A 5 7.56 17.26 -5.94
CA GLN A 5 8.58 16.30 -5.55
C GLN A 5 7.98 15.15 -4.72
N LEU A 6 7.03 15.46 -3.81
CA LEU A 6 6.31 14.42 -3.06
C LEU A 6 5.54 13.47 -3.99
N VAL A 7 4.87 14.02 -5.00
CA VAL A 7 4.13 13.23 -5.99
C VAL A 7 5.06 12.35 -6.80
N VAL A 8 6.19 12.88 -7.29
CA VAL A 8 7.20 12.09 -8.03
C VAL A 8 7.76 10.95 -7.18
N GLU A 9 8.12 11.22 -5.92
CA GLU A 9 8.63 10.17 -5.02
C GLU A 9 7.57 9.09 -4.76
N LEU A 10 6.30 9.48 -4.58
CA LEU A 10 5.19 8.54 -4.40
C LEU A 10 4.90 7.73 -5.68
N GLU A 11 4.95 8.34 -6.86
CA GLU A 11 4.80 7.67 -8.15
C GLU A 11 5.91 6.63 -8.39
N ALA A 12 7.14 6.91 -7.97
CA ALA A 12 8.26 5.97 -8.06
C ALA A 12 8.17 4.83 -7.03
N LEU A 13 7.62 5.10 -5.84
CA LEU A 13 7.50 4.12 -4.76
C LEU A 13 6.32 3.16 -4.96
N THR A 14 5.21 3.66 -5.50
CA THR A 14 3.94 2.90 -5.60
C THR A 14 4.08 1.57 -6.39
N PRO A 15 4.77 1.52 -7.56
CA PRO A 15 5.01 0.26 -8.26
C PRO A 15 5.85 -0.75 -7.46
N GLN A 16 6.76 -0.28 -6.59
CA GLN A 16 7.58 -1.15 -5.76
C GLN A 16 6.76 -1.78 -4.64
N VAL A 17 5.83 -1.02 -4.06
CA VAL A 17 4.86 -1.53 -3.08
C VAL A 17 3.98 -2.60 -3.74
N SER A 18 3.42 -2.29 -4.91
CA SER A 18 2.63 -3.26 -5.69
C SER A 18 3.41 -4.54 -5.97
N ALA A 19 4.66 -4.44 -6.43
CA ALA A 19 5.51 -5.60 -6.67
C ALA A 19 5.78 -6.44 -5.40
N ALA A 20 5.97 -5.79 -4.23
CA ALA A 20 6.15 -6.50 -2.97
C ALA A 20 4.88 -7.27 -2.55
N VAL A 21 3.70 -6.66 -2.74
CA VAL A 21 2.40 -7.31 -2.47
C VAL A 21 2.18 -8.49 -3.42
N SER A 22 2.40 -8.31 -4.72
CA SER A 22 2.26 -9.40 -5.70
C SER A 22 3.23 -10.55 -5.43
N ALA A 23 4.45 -10.24 -4.95
CA ALA A 23 5.44 -11.24 -4.56
C ALA A 23 5.18 -11.87 -3.18
N LYS A 24 4.17 -11.40 -2.43
CA LYS A 24 3.91 -11.77 -1.02
C LYS A 24 5.13 -11.58 -0.11
N ASP A 25 5.96 -10.60 -0.42
CA ASP A 25 7.19 -10.28 0.31
C ASP A 25 6.85 -9.32 1.46
N TYR A 26 6.54 -9.91 2.63
CA TYR A 26 6.10 -9.16 3.82
C TYR A 26 7.13 -8.18 4.35
N GLU A 27 8.40 -8.57 4.42
CA GLU A 27 9.46 -7.72 4.95
C GLU A 27 9.68 -6.50 4.05
N ARG A 28 9.75 -6.73 2.73
CA ARG A 28 9.88 -5.64 1.77
C ARG A 28 8.64 -4.77 1.74
N PHE A 29 7.45 -5.37 1.79
CA PHE A 29 6.19 -4.62 1.86
C PHE A 29 6.17 -3.68 3.06
N ASN A 30 6.49 -4.17 4.27
CA ASN A 30 6.50 -3.35 5.48
C ASN A 30 7.46 -2.16 5.39
N ALA A 31 8.68 -2.37 4.88
CA ALA A 31 9.66 -1.30 4.72
C ALA A 31 9.16 -0.22 3.73
N LEU A 32 8.61 -0.64 2.59
CA LEU A 32 8.09 0.28 1.58
C LEU A 32 6.80 0.99 2.03
N GLN A 33 5.92 0.29 2.76
CA GLN A 33 4.70 0.83 3.34
C GLN A 33 5.02 1.97 4.31
N ALA A 34 5.97 1.77 5.23
CA ALA A 34 6.39 2.81 6.18
C ALA A 34 6.95 4.06 5.47
N GLN A 35 7.71 3.86 4.39
CA GLN A 35 8.20 4.96 3.56
C GLN A 35 7.05 5.68 2.85
N GLN A 36 6.08 4.93 2.30
CA GLN A 36 4.93 5.49 1.61
C GLN A 36 4.04 6.30 2.56
N GLU A 37 3.78 5.80 3.78
CA GLU A 37 2.99 6.50 4.80
C GLU A 37 3.62 7.83 5.22
N LYS A 38 4.95 7.87 5.35
CA LYS A 38 5.68 9.11 5.64
C LYS A 38 5.53 10.15 4.52
N LEU A 39 5.61 9.73 3.26
CA LEU A 39 5.43 10.62 2.11
C LEU A 39 3.97 11.08 1.96
N MET A 40 3.01 10.17 2.16
CA MET A 40 1.59 10.49 2.15
C MET A 40 1.20 11.49 3.24
N SER A 41 1.74 11.33 4.46
CA SER A 41 1.50 12.27 5.56
C SER A 41 1.99 13.68 5.22
N ARG A 42 3.15 13.77 4.56
CA ARG A 42 3.70 15.05 4.07
C ARG A 42 2.88 15.63 2.92
N LEU A 43 2.41 14.78 2.01
CA LEU A 43 1.54 15.18 0.90
C LEU A 43 0.24 15.77 1.46
N LEU A 44 -0.43 15.08 2.38
CA LEU A 44 -1.65 15.54 3.02
C LEU A 44 -1.45 16.88 3.76
N ALA A 45 -0.34 17.02 4.49
CA ALA A 45 -0.01 18.29 5.15
C ALA A 45 0.26 19.45 4.16
N SER A 46 0.63 19.13 2.92
CA SER A 46 0.91 20.12 1.86
C SER A 46 -0.34 20.46 1.04
N LEU A 47 -1.40 19.66 1.08
CA LEU A 47 -2.65 19.88 0.35
C LEU A 47 -3.58 20.83 1.11
N THR A 48 -3.21 22.11 1.16
CA THR A 48 -4.08 23.18 1.70
C THR A 48 -5.11 23.64 0.65
N GLN A 49 -6.15 24.35 1.07
CA GLN A 49 -7.17 24.90 0.15
C GLN A 49 -6.57 25.84 -0.90
N GLU A 50 -5.56 26.64 -0.53
CA GLU A 50 -4.79 27.49 -1.46
C GLU A 50 -3.94 26.67 -2.43
N THR A 51 -3.37 25.56 -1.96
CA THR A 51 -2.57 24.68 -2.82
C THR A 51 -3.48 24.00 -3.84
N LEU A 52 -4.64 23.49 -3.41
CA LEU A 52 -5.62 22.81 -4.25
C LEU A 52 -6.20 23.72 -5.34
N SER A 53 -6.48 24.98 -5.02
CA SER A 53 -6.98 25.96 -5.99
C SER A 53 -5.93 26.37 -7.02
N GLY A 54 -4.64 26.31 -6.65
CA GLY A 54 -3.51 26.59 -7.53
C GLY A 54 -3.01 25.41 -8.38
N LEU A 55 -3.55 24.20 -8.20
CA LEU A 55 -3.13 23.04 -8.99
C LEU A 55 -3.58 23.14 -10.45
N GLU A 56 -2.63 22.89 -11.36
CA GLU A 56 -2.92 22.65 -12.77
C GLU A 56 -3.66 21.31 -12.94
N GLU A 57 -4.45 21.18 -14.01
CA GLU A 57 -5.23 19.96 -14.24
C GLU A 57 -4.34 18.72 -14.36
N ALA A 58 -3.16 18.85 -14.99
CA ALA A 58 -2.17 17.78 -15.08
C ALA A 58 -1.68 17.30 -13.70
N GLN A 59 -1.55 18.20 -12.72
CA GLN A 59 -1.15 17.84 -11.35
C GLN A 59 -2.29 17.13 -10.62
N ARG A 60 -3.55 17.56 -10.85
CA ARG A 60 -4.73 16.88 -10.31
C ARG A 60 -4.88 15.47 -10.86
N ASP A 61 -4.65 15.28 -12.16
CA ASP A 61 -4.71 13.97 -12.80
C ASP A 61 -3.66 13.01 -12.23
N ARG A 62 -2.43 13.50 -12.00
CA ARG A 62 -1.39 12.70 -11.32
C ARG A 62 -1.78 12.29 -9.91
N LEU A 63 -2.38 13.19 -9.13
CA LEU A 63 -2.88 12.86 -7.79
C LEU A 63 -4.02 11.84 -7.83
N ARG A 64 -4.96 11.97 -8.78
CA ARG A 64 -6.05 10.99 -8.98
C ARG A 64 -5.49 9.62 -9.34
N GLU A 65 -4.52 9.57 -10.27
CA GLU A 65 -3.89 8.32 -10.68
C GLU A 65 -3.10 7.68 -9.52
N LEU A 66 -2.41 8.48 -8.71
CA LEU A 66 -1.73 8.00 -7.51
C LEU A 66 -2.71 7.37 -6.52
N VAL A 67 -3.87 8.00 -6.27
CA VAL A 67 -4.92 7.45 -5.41
C VAL A 67 -5.44 6.13 -5.98
N ARG A 68 -5.79 6.10 -7.27
CA ARG A 68 -6.29 4.90 -7.96
C ARG A 68 -5.34 3.72 -7.82
N ARG A 69 -4.04 3.91 -8.06
CA ARG A 69 -3.03 2.84 -7.91
C ARG A 69 -2.91 2.33 -6.48
N ARG A 70 -3.07 3.21 -5.49
CA ARG A 70 -3.03 2.80 -4.08
C ARG A 70 -4.26 2.00 -3.68
N GLU A 71 -5.43 2.32 -4.23
CA GLU A 71 -6.65 1.53 -4.03
C GLU A 71 -6.50 0.12 -4.63
N GLU A 72 -5.87 -0.01 -5.80
CA GLU A 72 -5.54 -1.32 -6.40
C GLU A 72 -4.63 -2.14 -5.48
N ILE A 73 -3.55 -1.56 -4.96
CA ILE A 73 -2.65 -2.22 -3.99
C ILE A 73 -3.42 -2.65 -2.74
N GLN A 74 -4.33 -1.82 -2.25
CA GLN A 74 -5.14 -2.15 -1.07
C GLN A 74 -6.07 -3.34 -1.34
N ALA A 75 -6.66 -3.44 -2.54
CA ALA A 75 -7.44 -4.60 -2.93
C ALA A 75 -6.59 -5.88 -2.96
N ASP A 76 -5.38 -5.81 -3.52
CA ASP A 76 -4.45 -6.94 -3.56
C ASP A 76 -4.01 -7.39 -2.14
N LEU A 77 -3.76 -6.42 -1.25
CA LEU A 77 -3.44 -6.70 0.15
C LEU A 77 -4.57 -7.42 0.88
N VAL A 78 -5.82 -7.02 0.65
CA VAL A 78 -6.99 -7.68 1.23
C VAL A 78 -7.03 -9.15 0.78
N GLN A 79 -6.88 -9.41 -0.52
CA GLN A 79 -6.86 -10.76 -1.06
C GLN A 79 -5.74 -11.61 -0.45
N TRP A 80 -4.54 -11.05 -0.31
CA TRP A 80 -3.43 -11.75 0.32
C TRP A 80 -3.71 -12.07 1.79
N SER A 81 -4.29 -11.13 2.54
CA SER A 81 -4.65 -11.34 3.95
C SER A 81 -5.69 -12.46 4.14
N GLU A 82 -6.65 -12.57 3.24
CA GLU A 82 -7.67 -13.63 3.25
C GLU A 82 -7.06 -15.00 2.96
N ALA A 83 -6.10 -15.07 2.04
CA ALA A 83 -5.35 -16.29 1.74
C ALA A 83 -4.55 -16.76 2.98
N LEU A 84 -3.83 -15.85 3.65
CA LEU A 84 -3.09 -16.17 4.88
C LEU A 84 -4.01 -16.65 5.99
N ARG A 85 -5.17 -16.01 6.17
CA ARG A 85 -6.16 -16.43 7.17
C ARG A 85 -6.64 -17.86 6.90
N SER A 86 -6.92 -18.19 5.64
CA SER A 86 -7.34 -19.53 5.23
C SER A 86 -6.27 -20.58 5.53
N GLU A 87 -5.00 -20.28 5.24
CA GLU A 87 -3.88 -21.18 5.54
C GLU A 87 -3.71 -21.42 7.05
N LEU A 88 -3.81 -20.37 7.87
CA LEU A 88 -3.72 -20.49 9.33
C LEU A 88 -4.82 -21.37 9.93
N VAL A 89 -6.03 -21.32 9.38
CA VAL A 89 -7.13 -22.20 9.78
C VAL A 89 -6.77 -23.67 9.50
N LEU A 90 -6.22 -23.96 8.32
CA LEU A 90 -5.79 -25.31 7.95
C LEU A 90 -4.65 -25.84 8.84
N ILE A 91 -3.68 -24.99 9.18
CA ILE A 91 -2.59 -25.33 10.10
C ILE A 91 -3.13 -25.65 11.49
N ASN A 92 -4.10 -24.86 11.98
CA ASN A 92 -4.73 -25.10 13.28
C ASN A 92 -5.48 -26.44 13.30
N GLN A 93 -6.27 -26.72 12.26
CA GLN A 93 -6.98 -27.99 12.11
C GLN A 93 -6.00 -29.18 12.11
N SER A 94 -4.93 -29.08 11.33
CA SER A 94 -3.88 -30.11 11.26
C SER A 94 -3.20 -30.33 12.61
N SER A 95 -2.92 -29.25 13.34
CA SER A 95 -2.34 -29.30 14.69
C SER A 95 -3.26 -29.98 15.70
N ARG A 96 -4.58 -29.76 15.61
CA ARG A 96 -5.57 -30.44 16.46
C ARG A 96 -5.61 -31.93 16.18
N VAL A 97 -5.59 -32.33 14.91
CA VAL A 97 -5.53 -33.74 14.50
C VAL A 97 -4.28 -34.39 15.08
N LEU A 98 -3.09 -33.81 14.90
CA LEU A 98 -1.84 -34.36 15.43
C LEU A 98 -1.84 -34.56 16.96
N LYS A 99 -2.52 -33.68 17.71
CA LYS A 99 -2.67 -33.83 19.17
C LYS A 99 -3.57 -35.00 19.58
N HIS A 100 -4.48 -35.45 18.71
CA HIS A 100 -5.34 -36.60 18.99
C HIS A 100 -4.66 -37.95 18.68
N TYR A 101 -3.61 -37.94 17.85
CA TYR A 101 -2.86 -39.14 17.44
C TYR A 101 -1.52 -39.32 18.19
N ARG A 102 -1.17 -38.40 19.10
CA ARG A 102 -0.06 -38.51 20.05
C ARG A 102 -0.60 -38.84 21.43
#